data_AF-A0A2G8JUL6-F1
#
_entry.id   AF-A0A2G8JUL6-F1
#
_cell.length_a   1.000
_cell.length_b   1.000
_cell.length_c   1.000
_cell.angle_alpha   90.00
_cell.angle_beta   90.00
_cell.angle_gamma   90.00
#
_symmetry.space_group_name_H-M   'P 1'
#
loop_
_entity.id
_entity.type
_entity.pdbx_description
1 polymer ?
#
loop_
_entity_poly.entity_id
_entity_poly.type
_entity_poly.pdbx_seq_one_letter_code
_entity_poly.pdbx_strand_id
1 'polypeptide(L)'
;MREYLSADPNIVDMHTNSPFFYAFGTKLLTFQHQESTDVGKSLLETFVGRFRRIMDGSQNASHRDITRLTENLSSIELSLFASGQKSLEGFLNWENREITKITMSNMVVSHRKRKRAVMEEEEEDN
;
A
#
# COMPACT_ATOMS: atom_id res chain seq x y z
N MET A 1 -24.78 -1.35 0.63
CA MET A 1 -23.33 -1.19 0.38
C MET A 1 -23.05 -0.66 -1.03
N ARG A 2 -23.56 -1.29 -2.09
CA ARG A 2 -23.41 -0.79 -3.48
C ARG A 2 -23.92 0.64 -3.67
N GLU A 3 -25.04 1.00 -3.09
CA GLU A 3 -25.61 2.36 -3.15
C GLU A 3 -24.69 3.41 -2.51
N TYR A 4 -24.07 3.09 -1.36
CA TYR A 4 -23.10 3.98 -0.72
C TYR A 4 -21.82 4.15 -1.56
N LEU A 5 -21.30 3.05 -2.13
CA LEU A 5 -20.15 3.08 -3.02
C LEU A 5 -20.43 3.86 -4.32
N SER A 6 -21.67 3.80 -4.81
CA SER A 6 -22.11 4.57 -5.97
C SER A 6 -22.29 6.06 -5.67
N ALA A 7 -22.59 6.43 -4.42
CA ALA A 7 -22.77 7.82 -4.01
C ALA A 7 -21.43 8.52 -3.75
N ASP A 8 -20.61 7.95 -2.87
CA ASP A 8 -19.21 8.34 -2.70
C ASP A 8 -18.40 7.14 -2.22
N PRO A 9 -17.48 6.59 -3.03
CA PRO A 9 -16.69 5.45 -2.61
C PRO A 9 -15.67 5.82 -1.52
N ASN A 10 -15.35 7.10 -1.31
CA ASN A 10 -14.32 7.55 -0.35
C ASN A 10 -14.74 7.53 1.12
N ILE A 11 -16.04 7.55 1.41
CA ILE A 11 -16.57 7.53 2.79
C ILE A 11 -16.64 6.12 3.38
N VAL A 12 -16.55 5.10 2.52
CA VAL A 12 -16.62 3.71 2.94
C VAL A 12 -15.25 3.27 3.45
N ASP A 13 -15.22 2.79 4.68
CA ASP A 13 -14.08 2.07 5.24
C ASP A 13 -14.02 0.69 4.58
N MET A 14 -13.09 0.52 3.65
CA MET A 14 -12.95 -0.73 2.92
C MET A 14 -12.26 -1.80 3.76
N HIS A 15 -11.43 -1.44 4.72
CA HIS A 15 -10.67 -2.40 5.52
C HIS A 15 -11.58 -3.16 6.47
N THR A 16 -12.45 -2.45 7.19
CA THR A 16 -13.39 -3.05 8.13
C THR A 16 -14.50 -3.82 7.41
N ASN A 17 -14.99 -3.28 6.30
CA ASN A 17 -16.13 -3.87 5.59
C ASN A 17 -15.74 -4.99 4.62
N SER A 18 -14.59 -4.88 3.93
CA SER A 18 -14.15 -5.87 2.95
C SER A 18 -12.67 -5.67 2.56
N PRO A 19 -11.71 -6.21 3.33
CA PRO A 19 -10.28 -6.01 3.08
C PRO A 19 -9.83 -6.59 1.72
N PHE A 20 -10.62 -7.51 1.15
CA PHE A 20 -10.39 -8.14 -0.15
C PHE A 20 -11.48 -7.82 -1.19
N PHE A 21 -12.13 -6.66 -1.08
CA PHE A 21 -13.25 -6.24 -1.94
C PHE A 21 -13.01 -6.52 -3.44
N TYR A 22 -11.91 -6.02 -4.00
CA TYR A 22 -11.60 -6.19 -5.42
C TYR A 22 -11.26 -7.64 -5.77
N ALA A 23 -10.43 -8.31 -4.97
CA ALA A 23 -10.02 -9.69 -5.22
C ALA A 23 -11.21 -10.65 -5.21
N PHE A 24 -12.09 -10.50 -4.23
CA PHE A 24 -13.33 -11.27 -4.12
C PHE A 24 -14.27 -10.95 -5.28
N GLY A 25 -14.49 -9.67 -5.57
CA GLY A 25 -15.34 -9.24 -6.68
C GLY A 25 -14.88 -9.80 -8.03
N THR A 26 -13.58 -9.75 -8.34
CA THR A 26 -13.04 -10.32 -9.58
C THR A 26 -13.22 -11.84 -9.65
N LYS A 27 -13.16 -12.56 -8.53
CA LYS A 27 -13.45 -14.00 -8.51
C LYS A 27 -14.94 -14.28 -8.74
N LEU A 28 -15.84 -13.48 -8.17
CA LEU A 28 -17.28 -13.62 -8.42
C LEU A 28 -17.64 -13.49 -9.91
N LEU A 29 -16.94 -12.63 -10.66
CA LEU A 29 -17.17 -12.47 -12.10
C LEU A 29 -16.97 -13.76 -12.91
N THR A 30 -16.19 -14.71 -12.41
CA THR A 30 -15.93 -15.99 -13.09
C THR A 30 -17.15 -16.91 -13.18
N PHE A 31 -18.17 -16.69 -12.33
CA PHE A 31 -19.39 -17.50 -12.32
C PHE A 31 -20.41 -17.14 -13.41
N GLN A 32 -20.13 -16.12 -14.25
CA GLN A 32 -20.97 -15.70 -15.38
C GLN A 32 -22.46 -15.51 -15.01
N HIS A 33 -22.71 -14.90 -13.85
CA HIS A 33 -24.06 -14.59 -13.41
C HIS A 33 -24.65 -13.38 -14.17
N GLN A 34 -25.97 -13.24 -14.19
CA GLN A 34 -26.66 -12.13 -14.86
C GLN A 34 -26.19 -10.76 -14.34
N GLU A 35 -25.86 -10.67 -13.05
CA GLU A 35 -25.37 -9.44 -12.41
C GLU A 35 -23.86 -9.21 -12.57
N SER A 36 -23.10 -10.13 -13.20
CA SER A 36 -21.64 -10.01 -13.32
C SER A 36 -21.22 -8.69 -13.99
N THR A 37 -21.97 -8.24 -15.00
CA THR A 37 -21.69 -6.96 -15.68
C THR A 37 -21.81 -5.77 -14.71
N ASP A 38 -22.81 -5.79 -13.85
CA ASP A 38 -23.07 -4.70 -12.89
C ASP A 38 -22.10 -4.71 -11.72
N VAL A 39 -21.70 -5.90 -11.26
CA VAL A 39 -20.61 -6.08 -10.29
C VAL A 39 -19.31 -5.56 -10.85
N GLY A 40 -18.96 -5.92 -12.09
CA GLY A 40 -17.73 -5.46 -12.75
C GLY A 40 -17.67 -3.93 -12.88
N LYS A 41 -18.78 -3.31 -13.29
CA LYS A 41 -18.91 -1.85 -13.34
C LYS A 41 -18.71 -1.22 -11.96
N SER A 42 -19.39 -1.74 -10.94
CA SER A 42 -19.30 -1.21 -9.58
C SER A 42 -17.88 -1.31 -9.00
N LEU A 43 -17.15 -2.40 -9.25
CA LEU A 43 -15.74 -2.55 -8.85
C LEU A 43 -14.87 -1.49 -9.52
N LEU A 44 -15.04 -1.29 -10.83
CA LEU A 44 -14.26 -0.33 -11.60
C LEU A 44 -14.55 1.11 -11.16
N GLU A 45 -15.82 1.49 -11.06
CA GLU A 45 -16.23 2.83 -10.63
C GLU A 45 -15.73 3.16 -9.22
N THR A 46 -15.82 2.19 -8.29
CA THR A 46 -15.30 2.33 -6.93
C THR A 46 -13.79 2.58 -6.94
N PHE A 47 -13.03 1.82 -7.72
CA PHE A 47 -11.59 1.99 -7.83
C PHE A 47 -11.22 3.35 -8.42
N VAL A 48 -11.84 3.73 -9.55
CA VAL A 48 -11.59 5.02 -10.22
C VAL A 48 -11.92 6.20 -9.29
N GLY A 49 -13.04 6.14 -8.57
CA GLY A 49 -13.46 7.20 -7.65
C GLY A 49 -12.53 7.39 -6.45
N ARG A 50 -11.80 6.34 -6.04
CA ARG A 50 -10.84 6.38 -4.92
C ARG A 50 -9.40 6.60 -5.36
N PHE A 51 -9.08 6.30 -6.62
CA PHE A 51 -7.73 6.33 -7.17
C PHE A 51 -7.00 7.65 -6.92
N ARG A 52 -7.66 8.79 -7.19
CA ARG A 52 -7.06 10.11 -6.99
C ARG A 52 -6.65 10.36 -5.54
N ARG A 53 -7.52 10.04 -4.58
CA ARG A 53 -7.24 10.22 -3.15
C ARG A 53 -6.07 9.35 -2.69
N ILE A 54 -5.99 8.11 -3.19
CA ILE A 54 -4.89 7.19 -2.89
C ILE A 54 -3.58 7.74 -3.45
N MET A 55 -3.57 8.17 -4.71
CA MET A 55 -2.38 8.75 -5.35
C MET A 55 -1.92 10.02 -4.61
N ASP A 56 -2.81 10.99 -4.43
CA ASP A 56 -2.52 12.26 -3.75
C ASP A 56 -2.02 12.01 -2.33
N GLY A 57 -2.62 11.05 -1.62
CA GLY A 57 -2.18 10.63 -0.29
C GLY A 57 -0.78 10.00 -0.28
N SER A 58 -0.47 9.15 -1.27
CA SER A 58 0.83 8.48 -1.36
C SER A 58 1.97 9.44 -1.67
N GLN A 59 1.69 10.50 -2.44
CA GLN A 59 2.70 11.47 -2.87
C GLN A 59 2.86 12.67 -1.92
N ASN A 60 1.86 12.97 -1.09
CA ASN A 60 1.90 14.08 -0.12
C ASN A 60 2.03 13.62 1.34
N ALA A 61 2.39 12.35 1.53
CA ALA A 61 2.37 11.65 2.81
C ALA A 61 3.41 12.17 3.83
N SER A 62 4.45 12.87 3.38
CA SER A 62 5.53 13.39 4.22
C SER A 62 5.10 14.39 5.30
N HIS A 63 3.90 14.98 5.20
CA HIS A 63 3.38 15.96 6.18
C HIS A 63 2.02 15.60 6.80
N ARG A 64 1.37 14.51 6.38
CA ARG A 64 0.04 14.14 6.87
C ARG A 64 0.12 12.85 7.68
N ASP A 65 -0.72 12.76 8.71
CA ASP A 65 -0.98 11.49 9.38
C ASP A 65 -1.66 10.53 8.38
N ILE A 66 -0.87 9.58 7.90
CA ILE A 66 -1.24 8.61 6.86
C ILE A 66 -2.11 7.50 7.46
N THR A 67 -2.03 7.29 8.77
CA THR A 67 -2.67 6.19 9.52
C THR A 67 -4.15 6.10 9.20
N ARG A 68 -4.86 7.24 9.30
CA ARG A 68 -6.30 7.34 8.99
C ARG A 68 -6.63 7.06 7.53
N LEU A 69 -5.71 7.36 6.61
CA LEU A 69 -5.92 7.06 5.20
C LEU A 69 -5.74 5.56 4.96
N THR A 70 -4.64 4.97 5.44
CA THR A 70 -4.30 3.55 5.24
C THR A 70 -5.28 2.61 5.94
N GLU A 71 -5.81 2.99 7.10
CA GLU A 71 -6.82 2.21 7.83
C GLU A 71 -8.11 2.00 7.05
N ASN A 72 -8.42 2.87 6.08
CA ASN A 72 -9.64 2.78 5.28
C ASN A 72 -9.45 2.10 3.92
N LEU A 73 -8.23 1.66 3.59
CA LEU A 73 -7.88 1.07 2.29
C LEU A 73 -8.00 -0.46 2.32
N SER A 74 -8.44 -1.03 1.21
CA SER A 74 -8.37 -2.48 0.96
C SER A 74 -6.93 -2.92 0.68
N SER A 75 -6.68 -4.24 0.72
CA SER A 75 -5.37 -4.85 0.47
C SER A 75 -4.69 -4.40 -0.84
N ILE A 76 -5.44 -4.33 -1.94
CA ILE A 76 -4.91 -3.90 -3.25
C ILE A 76 -4.61 -2.40 -3.24
N GLU A 77 -5.48 -1.58 -2.64
CA GLU A 77 -5.27 -0.14 -2.52
C GLU A 77 -4.05 0.17 -1.63
N LEU A 78 -3.84 -0.59 -0.55
CA LEU A 78 -2.65 -0.51 0.30
C LEU A 78 -1.37 -0.82 -0.49
N SER A 79 -1.38 -1.88 -1.30
CA SER A 79 -0.24 -2.22 -2.16
C SER A 79 0.06 -1.13 -3.20
N LEU A 80 -0.98 -0.50 -3.75
CA LEU A 80 -0.84 0.60 -4.69
C LEU A 80 -0.29 1.85 -3.99
N PHE A 81 -0.80 2.15 -2.78
CA PHE A 81 -0.33 3.24 -1.94
C PHE A 81 1.17 3.11 -1.62
N ALA A 82 1.59 1.92 -1.17
CA ALA A 82 3.00 1.63 -0.89
C ALA A 82 3.89 1.77 -2.13
N SER A 83 3.39 1.36 -3.31
CA SER A 83 4.12 1.54 -4.57
C SER A 83 4.27 3.02 -4.92
N GLY A 84 3.23 3.83 -4.73
CA GLY A 84 3.28 5.28 -4.92
C GLY A 84 4.31 5.96 -4.01
N GLN A 85 4.37 5.57 -2.73
CA GLN A 85 5.38 6.06 -1.80
C GLN A 85 6.79 5.70 -2.22
N LYS A 86 7.03 4.45 -2.62
CA LYS A 86 8.33 3.99 -3.11
C LYS A 86 8.77 4.75 -4.36
N SER A 87 7.85 5.06 -5.26
CA SER A 87 8.14 5.87 -6.44
C SER A 87 8.52 7.31 -6.07
N LEU A 88 7.83 7.93 -5.11
CA LEU A 88 8.19 9.26 -4.61
C LEU A 88 9.56 9.26 -3.94
N GLU A 89 9.81 8.31 -3.05
CA GLU A 89 11.10 8.16 -2.36
C GLU A 89 12.24 7.99 -3.38
N GLY A 90 12.06 7.12 -4.38
CA GLY A 90 13.02 6.95 -5.47
C GLY A 90 13.27 8.24 -6.25
N PHE A 91 12.24 9.03 -6.50
CA PHE A 91 12.37 10.34 -7.17
C PHE A 91 13.14 11.35 -6.31
N LEU A 92 12.83 11.46 -5.01
CA LEU A 92 13.53 12.37 -4.10
C LEU A 92 15.00 11.98 -3.92
N ASN A 93 15.29 10.68 -3.81
CA ASN A 93 16.66 10.18 -3.73
C ASN A 93 17.45 10.48 -5.01
N TRP A 94 16.79 10.43 -6.17
CA TRP A 94 17.38 10.83 -7.45
C TRP A 94 17.65 12.34 -7.47
N GLU A 95 16.68 13.16 -7.09
CA GLU A 95 16.79 14.62 -7.05
C GLU A 95 17.94 15.08 -6.14
N ASN A 96 18.08 14.45 -4.97
CA ASN A 96 19.15 14.72 -4.00
C ASN A 96 20.49 14.05 -4.35
N ARG A 97 20.59 13.37 -5.50
CA ARG A 97 21.77 12.62 -5.96
C ARG A 97 22.22 11.50 -5.03
N GLU A 98 21.39 11.05 -4.10
CA GLU A 98 21.72 9.97 -3.17
C GLU A 98 21.87 8.62 -3.88
N ILE A 99 21.21 8.44 -5.04
CA ILE A 99 21.35 7.24 -5.88
C ILE A 99 22.78 7.07 -6.41
N THR A 100 23.56 8.16 -6.52
CA THR A 100 24.97 8.08 -6.97
C THR A 100 25.92 7.58 -5.87
N LYS A 101 25.45 7.55 -4.61
CA LYS A 101 26.19 7.06 -3.47
C LYS A 101 26.01 5.55 -3.37
N ILE A 102 27.07 4.80 -3.71
CA ILE A 102 27.08 3.34 -3.52
C ILE A 102 26.96 3.06 -2.03
N THR A 103 25.80 2.60 -1.60
CA THR A 103 25.53 2.18 -0.22
C THR A 103 25.65 0.66 -0.13
N MET A 104 26.12 0.17 1.02
CA MET A 104 26.19 -1.25 1.28
C MET A 104 24.77 -1.82 1.31
N SER A 105 24.55 -2.96 0.65
CA SER A 105 23.25 -3.63 0.68
C SER A 105 22.77 -3.85 2.11
N ASN A 106 21.47 -3.66 2.35
CA ASN A 106 20.83 -3.90 3.65
C ASN A 106 21.14 -5.29 4.22
N MET A 107 21.33 -6.28 3.33
CA MET A 107 21.75 -7.63 3.73
C MET A 107 23.14 -7.63 4.38
N VAL A 108 24.11 -6.88 3.84
CA VAL A 108 25.47 -6.82 4.39
C VAL A 108 25.49 -6.02 5.70
N VAL A 109 24.72 -4.93 5.75
CA VAL A 109 24.57 -4.10 6.97
C VAL A 109 23.96 -4.92 8.11
N SER A 110 22.87 -5.65 7.86
CA SER A 110 22.21 -6.51 8.86
C SER A 110 23.10 -7.68 9.28
N HIS A 111 23.84 -8.30 8.35
CA HIS A 111 24.77 -9.37 8.69
C HIS A 111 25.91 -8.88 9.60
N ARG A 112 26.45 -7.68 9.35
CA ARG A 112 27.45 -7.04 10.22
C ARG A 112 26.90 -6.71 11.61
N LYS A 113 25.67 -6.17 11.69
CA LYS A 113 25.01 -5.90 12.98
C LYS A 113 24.81 -7.17 13.79
N ARG A 114 24.36 -8.26 13.15
CA ARG A 114 24.19 -9.57 13.82
C ARG A 114 25.51 -10.13 14.33
N LYS A 115 26.60 -10.05 13.54
CA LYS A 115 27.94 -10.47 13.95
C LYS A 115 28.45 -9.69 15.16
N ARG A 116 28.13 -8.39 15.24
CA ARG A 116 28.54 -7.54 16.36
C ARG A 116 27.79 -7.89 17.66
N ALA A 117 26.47 -8.09 17.59
CA ALA A 117 25.68 -8.50 18.75
C ALA A 117 26.15 -9.84 19.35
N VAL A 118 26.51 -10.81 18.50
CA VAL A 118 27.04 -12.10 18.95
C VAL A 118 28.40 -11.96 19.68
N MET A 119 29.28 -11.07 19.23
CA MET A 119 30.56 -10.83 19.93
C MET A 119 30.37 -10.09 21.25
N GLU A 120 29.37 -9.21 21.36
CA GLU A 120 29.04 -8.51 22.61
C GLU A 120 28.43 -9.48 23.65
N GLU A 121 27.66 -10.50 23.24
CA GLU A 121 27.14 -11.56 24.12
C GLU A 121 28.25 -12.52 24.62
N GLU A 122 29.23 -12.85 23.78
CA GLU A 122 30.38 -13.71 24.15
C GLU A 122 31.36 -13.02 25.13
N GLU A 123 31.36 -11.70 25.20
CA GLU A 123 32.17 -10.91 26.14
C GLU A 123 31.51 -10.72 27.53
N GLU A 124 30.19 -10.89 27.65
CA GLU A 124 29.45 -10.77 28.93
C GLU A 124 29.41 -12.08 29.74
N ASP A 125 29.62 -13.23 29.09
CA ASP A 125 29.61 -14.57 29.72
C ASP A 125 30.99 -15.04 30.24
N ASN A 126 32.00 -14.15 30.27
CA ASN A 126 33.40 -14.45 30.63
C ASN A 126 33.91 -13.57 31.78
#